data_AF-A0A7K2CEJ7-F1
#
_entry.id   AF-A0A7K2CEJ7-F1
#
_cell.length_a   1.000
_cell.length_b   1.000
_cell.length_c   1.000
_cell.angle_alpha   90.00
_cell.angle_beta   90.00
_cell.angle_gamma   90.00
#
_symmetry.space_group_name_H-M   'P 1'
#
loop_
_entity.id
_entity.type
_entity.pdbx_description
1 polymer ?
#
loop_
_entity_poly.entity_id
_entity_poly.type
_entity_poly.pdbx_seq_one_letter_code
_entity_poly.pdbx_strand_id
1 'polypeptide(L)'
;MPIRYNSLFFFTWGLIAFCCSTASPSWAQGSLEGDWKALVALYNATDGPNWKNNINWSADLTTQPTVQELDSWYGVRVIDGRVIWLQLVDNSLSGTIPGSLGSLSQLKHLDLESNSLTGTIPTSLGNLSKLEELFLH
;
A
#
# COMPACT_ATOMS: atom_id res chain seq x y z
N MET A 1 -25.09 -30.33 45.21
CA MET A 1 -26.19 -29.74 44.41
C MET A 1 -26.81 -28.60 45.22
N PRO A 2 -27.43 -27.57 44.62
CA PRO A 2 -27.07 -26.64 43.54
C PRO A 2 -26.93 -25.19 44.13
N ILE A 3 -26.64 -24.08 43.45
CA ILE A 3 -27.41 -23.32 42.42
C ILE A 3 -26.44 -22.38 41.67
N ARG A 4 -26.67 -22.20 40.36
CA ARG A 4 -25.98 -21.27 39.43
C ARG A 4 -26.53 -19.84 39.55
N TYR A 5 -25.69 -18.83 39.29
CA TYR A 5 -26.10 -17.61 38.58
C TYR A 5 -24.98 -17.07 37.68
N ASN A 6 -25.38 -16.76 36.44
CA ASN A 6 -24.69 -15.90 35.46
C ASN A 6 -24.52 -14.47 36.01
N SER A 7 -23.39 -13.80 35.76
CA SER A 7 -23.35 -12.49 35.06
C SER A 7 -21.93 -11.93 34.94
N LEU A 8 -21.55 -11.59 33.70
CA LEU A 8 -20.87 -10.36 33.27
C LEU A 8 -20.08 -9.58 34.34
N PHE A 9 -18.74 -9.61 34.25
CA PHE A 9 -17.91 -8.52 34.78
C PHE A 9 -17.51 -7.57 33.65
N PHE A 10 -18.15 -6.41 33.69
CA PHE A 10 -17.68 -5.16 33.12
C PHE A 10 -16.31 -4.83 33.70
N PHE A 11 -15.34 -4.46 32.86
CA PHE A 11 -14.27 -3.56 33.27
C PHE A 11 -14.32 -2.32 32.39
N THR A 12 -14.35 -1.19 33.08
CA THR A 12 -14.65 0.15 32.62
C THR A 12 -13.42 0.82 31.99
N TRP A 13 -13.58 1.24 30.74
CA TRP A 13 -13.07 2.44 30.06
C TRP A 13 -11.81 3.14 30.63
N GLY A 14 -10.70 2.96 29.93
CA GLY A 14 -9.70 4.02 29.72
C GLY A 14 -9.92 4.63 28.33
N LEU A 15 -10.24 5.92 28.29
CA LEU A 15 -10.50 6.72 27.09
C LEU A 15 -9.22 6.88 26.25
N ILE A 16 -9.09 6.13 25.16
CA ILE A 16 -8.57 6.63 23.88
C ILE A 16 -9.46 6.05 22.79
N ALA A 17 -9.95 6.92 21.91
CA ALA A 17 -10.93 6.64 20.88
C ALA A 17 -10.57 5.39 20.05
N PHE A 18 -11.30 4.30 20.30
CA PHE A 18 -11.31 3.13 19.43
C PHE A 18 -12.45 3.33 18.43
N CYS A 19 -12.18 4.09 17.36
CA CYS A 19 -13.05 4.02 16.19
C CYS A 19 -12.75 2.67 15.52
N CYS A 20 -13.58 1.67 15.81
CA CYS A 20 -13.43 0.32 15.29
C CYS A 20 -13.91 0.27 13.83
N SER A 21 -13.02 0.59 12.90
CA SER A 21 -13.03 -0.01 11.57
C SER A 21 -11.85 -0.99 11.53
N THR A 22 -12.12 -2.26 11.84
CA THR A 22 -11.24 -3.43 11.65
C THR A 22 -9.74 -3.12 11.49
N ALA A 23 -9.09 -2.64 12.55
CA ALA A 23 -7.65 -2.46 12.55
C ALA A 23 -6.99 -3.84 12.46
N SER A 24 -6.20 -4.07 11.41
CA SER A 24 -5.42 -5.29 11.23
C SER A 24 -4.48 -5.49 12.43
N PRO A 25 -4.27 -6.73 12.92
CA PRO A 25 -3.50 -6.99 14.13
C PRO A 25 -2.03 -6.50 14.01
N SER A 26 -1.43 -6.11 15.15
CA SER A 26 -0.15 -5.37 15.22
C SER A 26 1.08 -6.07 14.63
N TRP A 27 1.02 -7.37 14.36
CA TRP A 27 2.09 -8.11 13.66
C TRP A 27 1.96 -8.05 12.12
N ALA A 28 0.82 -7.60 11.58
CA ALA A 28 0.64 -7.35 10.15
C ALA A 28 1.12 -5.95 9.73
N GLN A 29 1.30 -5.01 10.68
CA GLN A 29 1.57 -3.60 10.42
C GLN A 29 2.92 -3.33 9.74
N GLY A 30 3.99 -4.05 10.12
CA GLY A 30 5.35 -3.73 9.68
C GLY A 30 5.65 -3.99 8.20
N SER A 31 4.80 -4.74 7.50
CA SER A 31 5.01 -5.07 6.09
C SER A 31 4.15 -4.24 5.14
N LEU A 32 2.90 -3.99 5.54
CA LEU A 32 2.02 -3.04 4.86
C LEU A 32 2.57 -1.61 4.96
N GLU A 33 3.15 -1.23 6.11
CA GLU A 33 3.69 0.11 6.34
C GLU A 33 4.78 0.49 5.33
N GLY A 34 5.71 -0.43 5.07
CA GLY A 34 6.78 -0.22 4.09
C GLY A 34 6.23 -0.14 2.66
N ASP A 35 5.29 -1.03 2.33
CA ASP A 35 4.74 -1.10 0.98
C ASP A 35 3.92 0.16 0.64
N TRP A 36 3.05 0.65 1.53
CA TRP A 36 2.29 1.89 1.25
C TRP A 36 3.21 3.11 1.15
N LYS A 37 4.26 3.22 1.98
CA LYS A 37 5.24 4.32 1.89
C LYS A 37 5.96 4.34 0.55
N ALA A 38 6.28 3.17 0.00
CA ALA A 38 6.89 3.07 -1.32
C ALA A 38 5.94 3.55 -2.43
N LEU A 39 4.64 3.23 -2.32
CA LEU A 39 3.61 3.73 -3.24
C LEU A 39 3.42 5.24 -3.11
N VAL A 40 3.38 5.79 -1.90
CA VAL A 40 3.29 7.26 -1.69
C VAL A 40 4.51 7.99 -2.25
N ALA A 41 5.70 7.42 -2.11
CA ALA A 41 6.89 7.96 -2.76
C ALA A 41 6.75 7.97 -4.29
N LEU A 42 6.15 6.92 -4.89
CA LEU A 42 5.85 6.90 -6.32
C LEU A 42 4.87 8.00 -6.72
N TYR A 43 3.76 8.13 -5.98
CA TYR A 43 2.76 9.18 -6.19
C TYR A 43 3.40 10.57 -6.18
N ASN A 44 4.20 10.87 -5.17
CA ASN A 44 4.86 12.17 -5.02
C ASN A 44 5.97 12.40 -6.06
N ALA A 45 6.71 11.36 -6.44
CA ALA A 45 7.84 11.48 -7.38
C ALA A 45 7.39 11.55 -8.85
N THR A 46 6.14 11.18 -9.15
CA THR A 46 5.65 11.06 -10.52
C THR A 46 4.43 11.95 -10.84
N ASP A 47 4.28 13.04 -10.10
CA ASP A 47 3.21 14.03 -10.29
C ASP A 47 1.79 13.46 -10.13
N GLY A 48 1.60 12.68 -9.06
CA GLY A 48 0.35 12.00 -8.66
C GLY A 48 -0.97 12.75 -8.88
N PRO A 49 -1.06 14.05 -8.54
CA PRO A 49 -2.29 14.82 -8.77
C PRO A 49 -2.70 14.93 -10.24
N ASN A 50 -1.77 14.77 -11.19
CA ASN A 50 -1.99 14.93 -12.63
C ASN A 50 -2.03 13.60 -13.41
N TRP A 51 -2.00 12.45 -12.72
CA TRP A 51 -2.22 11.15 -13.38
C TRP A 51 -3.61 11.09 -14.01
N LYS A 52 -3.76 10.37 -15.13
CA LYS A 52 -5.09 10.21 -15.78
C LYS A 52 -6.09 9.50 -14.86
N ASN A 53 -5.61 8.52 -14.12
CA ASN A 53 -6.35 7.74 -13.15
C ASN A 53 -5.54 7.59 -11.86
N ASN A 54 -5.94 8.35 -10.85
CA ASN A 54 -5.42 8.30 -9.49
C ASN A 54 -6.53 7.95 -8.48
N ILE A 55 -7.53 7.16 -8.90
CA ILE A 55 -8.64 6.76 -8.02
C ILE A 55 -8.08 6.14 -6.74
N ASN A 56 -8.52 6.70 -5.61
CA ASN A 56 -8.13 6.35 -4.24
C ASN A 56 -6.67 6.62 -3.83
N TRP A 57 -5.82 7.10 -4.74
CA TRP A 57 -4.44 7.49 -4.40
C TRP A 57 -4.36 8.83 -3.65
N SER A 58 -5.34 9.72 -3.80
CA SER A 58 -5.32 11.05 -3.19
C SER A 58 -6.02 11.14 -1.83
N ALA A 59 -6.56 10.03 -1.32
CA ALA A 59 -7.16 9.97 0.01
C ALA A 59 -6.02 9.99 1.04
N ASP A 60 -5.95 11.06 1.83
CA ASP A 60 -5.00 11.28 2.94
C ASP A 60 -3.76 10.35 2.96
N LEU A 61 -2.66 10.81 2.36
CA LEU A 61 -1.39 10.08 2.33
C LEU A 61 -0.57 10.20 3.62
N THR A 62 -1.14 10.74 4.70
CA THR A 62 -0.44 10.91 5.99
C THR A 62 -0.76 9.81 6.99
N THR A 63 -1.84 9.06 6.75
CA THR A 63 -2.29 7.96 7.60
C THR A 63 -2.12 6.62 6.88
N GLN A 64 -1.73 5.59 7.63
CA GLN A 64 -1.57 4.25 7.05
C GLN A 64 -2.95 3.67 6.72
N PRO A 65 -3.20 3.26 5.45
CA PRO A 65 -4.46 2.64 5.09
C PRO A 65 -4.56 1.20 5.61
N THR A 66 -5.78 0.71 5.76
CA THR A 66 -6.06 -0.72 5.89
C THR A 66 -5.70 -1.47 4.60
N VAL A 67 -5.59 -2.80 4.68
CA VAL A 67 -5.34 -3.64 3.50
C VAL A 67 -6.42 -3.44 2.43
N GLN A 68 -7.68 -3.34 2.84
CA GLN A 68 -8.82 -3.17 1.93
C GLN A 68 -8.80 -1.81 1.23
N GLU A 69 -8.40 -0.75 1.95
CA GLU A 69 -8.24 0.57 1.36
C GLU A 69 -7.08 0.60 0.37
N LEU A 70 -5.93 0.00 0.71
CA LEU A 70 -4.78 -0.05 -0.19
C LEU A 70 -5.06 -0.91 -1.44
N ASP A 71 -5.78 -2.02 -1.30
CA ASP A 71 -6.22 -2.87 -2.42
C ASP A 71 -7.28 -2.18 -3.30
N SER A 72 -7.91 -1.12 -2.79
CA SER A 72 -8.84 -0.30 -3.57
C SER A 72 -8.13 0.76 -4.43
N TRP A 73 -6.83 0.97 -4.25
CA TRP A 73 -6.07 1.93 -5.06
C TRP A 73 -5.98 1.45 -6.50
N TYR A 74 -6.18 2.38 -7.44
CA TYR A 74 -6.10 2.05 -8.85
C TYR A 74 -4.74 1.43 -9.19
N GLY A 75 -4.76 0.29 -9.87
CA GLY A 75 -3.54 -0.41 -10.30
C GLY A 75 -2.82 -1.20 -9.20
N VAL A 76 -3.31 -1.19 -7.95
CA VAL A 76 -2.68 -1.92 -6.84
C VAL A 76 -3.44 -3.23 -6.56
N ARG A 77 -2.70 -4.29 -6.24
CA ARG A 77 -3.24 -5.47 -5.55
C ARG A 77 -2.42 -5.84 -4.33
N VAL A 78 -3.12 -6.16 -3.25
CA VAL A 78 -2.53 -6.55 -1.97
C VAL A 78 -3.01 -7.95 -1.58
N ILE A 79 -2.07 -8.85 -1.26
CA ILE A 79 -2.36 -10.18 -0.69
C ILE A 79 -1.62 -10.32 0.63
N ASP A 80 -2.33 -10.75 1.67
CA ASP A 80 -1.78 -10.94 3.02
C ASP A 80 -1.04 -9.71 3.56
N GLY A 81 -1.51 -8.51 3.21
CA GLY A 81 -0.92 -7.23 3.63
C GLY A 81 0.33 -6.81 2.86
N ARG A 82 0.63 -7.47 1.74
CA ARG A 82 1.79 -7.17 0.88
C ARG A 82 1.36 -6.78 -0.54
N VAL A 83 1.99 -5.77 -1.10
CA VAL A 83 1.74 -5.39 -2.50
C VAL A 83 2.40 -6.41 -3.41
N ILE A 84 1.60 -7.01 -4.29
CA ILE A 84 2.05 -8.04 -5.24
C ILE A 84 1.92 -7.60 -6.70
N TRP A 85 1.10 -6.60 -6.97
CA TRP A 85 0.80 -6.10 -8.31
C TRP A 85 0.75 -4.58 -8.30
N LEU A 86 1.45 -3.95 -9.24
CA LEU A 86 1.38 -2.52 -9.51
C LEU A 86 1.33 -2.31 -11.02
N GLN A 87 0.21 -1.78 -11.51
CA GLN A 87 -0.02 -1.51 -12.94
C GLN A 87 -0.59 -0.11 -13.13
N LEU A 88 0.22 0.78 -13.71
CA LEU A 88 -0.12 2.18 -13.97
C LEU A 88 0.18 2.55 -15.44
N VAL A 89 -0.20 1.66 -16.36
CA VAL A 89 0.00 1.82 -17.81
C VAL A 89 -0.74 3.04 -18.34
N ASP A 90 -0.11 3.77 -19.25
CA ASP A 90 -0.72 4.91 -19.96
C ASP A 90 -1.41 5.92 -19.03
N ASN A 91 -0.78 6.18 -17.88
CA ASN A 91 -1.42 6.93 -16.79
C ASN A 91 -0.85 8.34 -16.60
N SER A 92 -0.09 8.85 -17.57
CA SER A 92 0.55 10.17 -17.55
C SER A 92 1.51 10.40 -16.36
N LEU A 93 2.13 9.34 -15.82
CA LEU A 93 3.18 9.50 -14.82
C LEU A 93 4.34 10.29 -15.43
N SER A 94 4.81 11.33 -14.73
CA SER A 94 5.94 12.15 -15.19
C SER A 94 6.89 12.44 -14.04
N GLY A 95 8.20 12.37 -14.27
CA GLY A 95 9.20 12.47 -13.19
C GLY A 95 10.11 11.25 -13.18
N THR A 96 10.50 10.74 -12.01
CA THR A 96 11.45 9.62 -11.88
C THR A 96 10.88 8.48 -11.06
N ILE A 97 11.25 7.23 -11.39
CA ILE A 97 10.93 6.07 -10.57
C ILE A 97 11.69 6.17 -9.24
N PRO A 98 11.03 6.18 -8.07
CA PRO A 98 11.74 6.31 -6.80
C PRO A 98 12.38 4.97 -6.39
N GLY A 99 13.57 5.04 -5.80
CA GLY A 99 14.28 3.85 -5.34
C GLY A 99 13.55 3.07 -4.24
N SER A 100 12.60 3.69 -3.53
CA SER A 100 11.75 3.04 -2.53
C SER A 100 10.89 1.92 -3.11
N LEU A 101 10.59 1.91 -4.41
CA LEU A 101 9.87 0.77 -5.02
C LEU A 101 10.62 -0.55 -4.83
N GLY A 102 11.95 -0.52 -4.69
CA GLY A 102 12.75 -1.71 -4.38
C GLY A 102 12.44 -2.36 -3.02
N SER A 103 11.67 -1.71 -2.14
CA SER A 103 11.25 -2.32 -0.86
C SER A 103 10.02 -3.22 -0.97
N LEU A 104 9.32 -3.23 -2.12
CA LEU A 104 8.14 -4.05 -2.37
C LEU A 104 8.51 -5.52 -2.56
N SER A 105 9.02 -6.16 -1.50
CA SER A 105 9.70 -7.46 -1.59
C SER A 105 8.80 -8.65 -1.99
N GLN A 106 7.49 -8.45 -2.14
CA GLN A 106 6.55 -9.44 -2.66
C GLN A 106 5.98 -9.10 -4.03
N LEU A 107 6.42 -7.99 -4.64
CA LEU A 107 5.95 -7.56 -5.95
C LEU A 107 6.31 -8.62 -7.00
N LYS A 108 5.30 -9.04 -7.75
CA LYS A 108 5.41 -10.00 -8.86
C LYS A 108 5.26 -9.31 -10.21
N HIS A 109 4.43 -8.29 -10.28
CA HIS A 109 4.14 -7.56 -11.51
C HIS A 109 4.32 -6.06 -11.29
N LEU A 110 5.21 -5.45 -12.08
CA LEU A 110 5.41 -4.01 -12.14
C LEU A 110 5.26 -3.54 -13.59
N ASP A 111 4.21 -2.78 -13.84
CA ASP A 111 3.94 -2.22 -15.16
C ASP A 111 3.71 -0.72 -15.09
N LEU A 112 4.66 0.01 -15.66
CA LEU A 112 4.66 1.46 -15.80
C LEU A 112 4.79 1.87 -17.28
N GLU A 113 4.42 0.99 -18.22
CA GLU A 113 4.52 1.24 -19.66
C GLU A 113 3.65 2.43 -20.10
N SER A 114 4.03 3.07 -21.21
CA SER A 114 3.34 4.20 -21.84
C SER A 114 3.20 5.43 -20.92
N ASN A 115 4.22 5.70 -20.10
CA ASN A 115 4.27 6.90 -19.26
C ASN A 115 5.36 7.89 -19.72
N SER A 116 5.36 9.09 -19.15
CA SER A 116 6.37 10.13 -19.40
C SER A 116 7.46 10.12 -18.33
N LEU A 117 7.85 8.92 -17.88
CA LEU A 117 8.89 8.73 -16.88
C LEU A 117 10.26 9.09 -17.48
N THR A 118 11.10 9.69 -16.65
CA THR A 118 12.43 10.18 -17.01
C THR A 118 13.45 9.74 -15.96
N GLY A 119 14.74 10.04 -16.20
CA GLY A 119 15.82 9.68 -15.30
C GLY A 119 16.27 8.23 -15.46
N THR A 120 17.00 7.73 -14.47
CA THR A 120 17.58 6.39 -14.49
C THR A 120 16.71 5.39 -13.74
N ILE A 121 16.66 4.16 -14.23
CA ILE A 121 16.06 3.04 -13.50
C ILE A 121 16.83 2.84 -12.18
N PRO A 122 16.19 2.91 -11.00
CA PRO A 122 16.88 2.72 -9.72
C PRO A 122 17.46 1.32 -9.60
N THR A 123 18.72 1.21 -9.17
CA THR A 123 19.37 -0.09 -8.92
C THR A 123 18.67 -0.91 -7.84
N SER A 124 17.93 -0.25 -6.94
CA SER A 124 17.12 -0.90 -5.91
C SER A 124 15.97 -1.72 -6.46
N LEU A 125 15.53 -1.53 -7.71
CA LEU A 125 14.58 -2.46 -8.35
C LEU A 125 15.17 -3.88 -8.45
N GLY A 126 16.51 -4.02 -8.43
CA GLY A 126 17.18 -5.32 -8.32
C GLY A 126 16.92 -6.07 -7.01
N ASN A 127 16.38 -5.41 -5.98
CA ASN A 127 15.98 -6.06 -4.73
C ASN A 127 14.63 -6.79 -4.82
N LEU A 128 13.88 -6.61 -5.90
CA LEU A 128 12.58 -7.23 -6.13
C LEU A 128 12.73 -8.71 -6.52
N SER A 129 13.18 -9.53 -5.56
CA SER A 129 13.50 -10.95 -5.76
C SER A 129 12.32 -11.84 -6.19
N LYS A 130 11.08 -11.35 -6.10
CA LYS A 130 9.86 -12.06 -6.52
C LYS A 130 9.25 -11.53 -7.82
N LEU A 131 9.91 -10.56 -8.47
CA LEU A 131 9.40 -9.94 -9.69
C LEU A 131 9.45 -10.95 -10.83
N GLU A 132 8.29 -11.16 -11.45
CA GLU A 132 8.08 -12.06 -12.58
C GLU A 132 7.96 -11.24 -13.88
N GLU A 133 7.33 -10.06 -13.80
CA GLU A 133 7.03 -9.20 -14.93
C GLU A 133 7.42 -7.74 -14.65
N LEU A 134 8.18 -7.14 -15.58
CA LEU A 134 8.65 -5.76 -15.50
C LEU A 134 8.48 -5.06 -16.86
N PHE A 135 7.64 -4.03 -16.90
CA PHE A 135 7.38 -3.19 -18.08
C PHE A 135 7.60 -1.72 -17.71
N LEU A 136 8.48 -1.03 -18.46
CA LEU A 136 8.92 0.34 -18.14
C LEU A 136 8.97 1.28 -19.37
N HIS A 137 8.55 0.85 -20.56
CA HIS A 137 8.78 1.61 -21.80
C HIS A 137 7.82 2.78 -21.99
#